data_AF-A0A4U6TGA0-F1
#
_entry.id   AF-A0A4U6TGA0-F1
#
_cell.length_a   1.000
_cell.length_b   1.000
_cell.length_c   1.000
_cell.angle_alpha   90.00
_cell.angle_beta   90.00
_cell.angle_gamma   90.00
#
_symmetry.space_group_name_H-M   'P 1'
#
loop_
_entity.id
_entity.type
_entity.pdbx_description
1 polymer ?
#
loop_
_entity_poly.entity_id
_entity_poly.type
_entity_poly.pdbx_seq_one_letter_code
_entity_poly.pdbx_strand_id
1 'polypeptide(L)'
;MGGYQHAYMGELKRAIDARGHALLEVPTGTGKTATLISLITSYSLANRSRPLRLIYCTRTMHEMEKTLAELRLLFAHLPPAASRSLLALGLSSPKNLCVHPRPPSRPGTPPPHGLLGPREGRLRSDTSLMPPGVYTLADLRDN
;
A
#
# COMPACT_ATOMS: atom_id res chain seq x y z
N MET A 1 23.19 -15.54 -15.87
CA MET A 1 21.75 -15.19 -16.01
C MET A 1 21.29 -14.29 -14.86
N GLY A 2 21.68 -13.01 -14.81
CA GLY A 2 21.31 -12.10 -13.71
C GLY A 2 21.12 -10.62 -14.11
N GLY A 3 21.25 -10.28 -15.39
CA GLY A 3 21.25 -8.89 -15.85
C GLY A 3 19.87 -8.21 -15.84
N TYR A 4 18.78 -8.97 -15.94
CA TYR A 4 17.43 -8.41 -16.10
C TYR A 4 16.97 -7.60 -14.88
N GLN A 5 17.27 -8.06 -13.67
CA GLN A 5 16.89 -7.34 -12.45
C GLN A 5 17.68 -6.03 -12.30
N HIS A 6 18.99 -6.06 -12.60
CA HIS A 6 19.83 -4.87 -12.54
C HIS A 6 19.43 -3.83 -13.60
N ALA A 7 19.17 -4.27 -14.83
CA ALA A 7 18.67 -3.40 -15.89
C ALA A 7 17.31 -2.79 -15.54
N TYR A 8 16.39 -3.59 -14.98
CA TYR A 8 15.09 -3.13 -14.51
C TYR A 8 15.23 -2.04 -13.44
N MET A 9 16.08 -2.24 -12.43
CA MET A 9 16.33 -1.24 -11.39
C MET A 9 16.93 0.04 -11.96
N GLY A 10 17.85 -0.08 -12.92
CA GLY A 10 18.47 1.06 -13.60
C GLY A 10 17.45 1.90 -14.37
N GLU A 11 16.60 1.27 -15.20
CA GLU A 11 15.55 1.97 -15.94
C GLU A 11 14.49 2.58 -15.01
N LEU A 12 14.08 1.85 -13.98
CA LEU A 12 13.12 2.35 -13.00
C LEU A 12 13.66 3.57 -12.25
N LYS A 13 14.93 3.53 -11.82
CA LYS A 13 15.58 4.68 -11.17
C LYS A 13 15.64 5.88 -12.11
N ARG A 14 16.02 5.70 -13.38
CA ARG A 14 16.03 6.76 -14.38
C ARG A 14 14.65 7.41 -14.55
N ALA A 15 13.59 6.61 -14.61
CA ALA A 15 12.22 7.10 -14.71
C ALA A 15 11.80 7.95 -13.50
N ILE A 16 12.15 7.49 -12.28
CA ILE A 16 11.88 8.21 -11.03
C ILE A 16 12.66 9.53 -10.99
N ASP A 17 13.94 9.51 -11.33
CA ASP A 17 14.81 10.70 -11.34
C ASP A 17 14.33 11.74 -12.37
N ALA A 18 13.88 11.29 -13.53
CA ALA A 18 13.31 12.15 -14.57
C ALA A 18 11.91 12.68 -14.23
N ARG A 19 11.27 12.18 -13.16
CA ARG A 19 9.86 12.48 -12.78
C ARG A 19 8.87 12.26 -13.92
N GLY A 20 9.16 11.31 -14.81
CA GLY A 20 8.35 10.99 -15.96
C GLY A 20 7.49 9.74 -15.74
N HIS A 21 6.73 9.39 -16.76
CA HIS A 21 6.07 8.10 -16.84
C HIS A 21 6.99 7.10 -17.53
N ALA A 22 6.94 5.83 -17.11
CA ALA A 22 7.68 4.76 -17.77
C ALA A 22 6.82 3.50 -17.86
N LEU A 23 7.00 2.78 -18.97
CA LEU A 23 6.44 1.46 -19.18
C LEU A 23 7.58 0.45 -19.08
N LEU A 24 7.54 -0.42 -18.07
CA LEU A 24 8.56 -1.45 -17.88
C LEU A 24 7.94 -2.82 -18.07
N GLU A 25 8.34 -3.50 -19.14
CA GLU A 25 8.00 -4.90 -19.37
C GLU A 25 9.09 -5.81 -18.85
N VAL A 26 8.71 -6.80 -18.04
CA VAL A 26 9.65 -7.77 -17.47
C VAL A 26 8.96 -9.14 -17.51
N PRO A 27 9.66 -10.26 -17.81
CA PRO A 27 9.06 -11.61 -17.92
C PRO A 27 8.58 -12.19 -16.58
N THR A 28 7.39 -12.80 -16.51
CA THR A 28 6.80 -13.29 -15.24
C THR A 28 7.74 -14.21 -14.43
N GLY A 29 7.63 -14.19 -13.10
CA GLY A 29 8.45 -15.03 -12.21
C GLY A 29 9.78 -14.44 -11.73
N THR A 30 10.17 -13.24 -12.16
CA THR A 30 11.49 -12.64 -11.80
C THR A 30 11.52 -11.77 -10.53
N GLY A 31 10.52 -11.87 -9.65
CA GLY A 31 10.49 -11.09 -8.39
C GLY A 31 10.32 -9.58 -8.57
N LYS A 32 9.63 -9.13 -9.63
CA LYS A 32 9.46 -7.70 -9.98
C LYS A 32 8.95 -6.86 -8.83
N THR A 33 7.93 -7.37 -8.14
CA THR A 33 7.24 -6.66 -7.06
C THR A 33 8.19 -6.39 -5.90
N ALA A 34 8.93 -7.42 -5.46
CA ALA A 34 9.96 -7.28 -4.45
C ALA A 34 11.07 -6.30 -4.88
N THR A 35 11.54 -6.37 -6.14
CA THR A 35 12.57 -5.45 -6.65
C THR A 35 12.07 -4.00 -6.73
N LEU A 36 10.84 -3.78 -7.21
CA LEU A 36 10.18 -2.48 -7.31
C LEU A 36 10.05 -1.85 -5.91
N ILE A 37 9.46 -2.57 -4.96
CA ILE A 37 9.21 -2.08 -3.60
C ILE A 37 10.53 -1.80 -2.88
N SER A 38 11.52 -2.69 -3.03
CA SER A 38 12.84 -2.51 -2.44
C SER A 38 13.55 -1.26 -2.95
N LEU A 39 13.52 -1.03 -4.27
CA LEU A 39 14.14 0.16 -4.87
C LEU A 39 13.46 1.44 -4.38
N ILE A 40 12.12 1.49 -4.41
CA ILE A 40 11.36 2.69 -4.04
C ILE A 40 11.53 3.01 -2.56
N THR A 41 11.52 1.98 -1.71
CA THR A 41 11.74 2.15 -0.26
C THR A 41 13.14 2.69 0.01
N SER A 42 14.16 2.09 -0.62
CA SER A 42 15.56 2.54 -0.49
C SER A 42 15.74 3.97 -1.01
N TYR A 43 15.12 4.32 -2.13
CA TYR A 43 15.16 5.67 -2.69
C TYR A 43 14.51 6.70 -1.75
N SER A 44 13.36 6.36 -1.17
CA SER A 44 12.67 7.23 -0.20
C SER A 44 13.48 7.42 1.08
N LEU A 45 14.20 6.39 1.54
CA LEU A 45 15.08 6.48 2.71
C LEU A 45 16.34 7.29 2.42
N ALA A 46 16.91 7.17 1.23
CA ALA A 46 18.08 7.94 0.80
C ALA A 46 17.74 9.44 0.67
N ASN A 47 16.56 9.76 0.16
CA ASN A 47 16.12 11.14 -0.10
C ASN A 47 15.09 11.64 0.92
N ARG A 48 15.46 11.72 2.21
CA ARG A 48 14.55 12.19 3.27
C ARG A 48 13.99 13.60 3.07
N SER A 49 14.67 14.46 2.32
CA SER A 49 14.17 15.81 1.99
C SER A 49 12.93 15.78 1.08
N ARG A 50 12.77 14.71 0.28
CA ARG A 50 11.65 14.56 -0.67
C ARG A 50 11.17 13.10 -0.67
N PRO A 51 10.37 12.69 0.32
CA PRO A 51 9.87 11.33 0.41
C PRO A 51 8.99 10.99 -0.80
N LEU A 52 9.22 9.82 -1.41
CA LEU A 52 8.36 9.31 -2.46
C LEU A 52 7.16 8.59 -1.85
N ARG A 53 5.97 8.89 -2.38
CA ARG A 53 4.74 8.16 -2.04
C ARG A 53 4.47 7.15 -3.14
N LEU A 54 4.48 5.86 -2.80
CA LEU A 54 4.16 4.79 -3.72
C LEU A 54 2.66 4.49 -3.68
N ILE A 55 2.01 4.57 -4.83
CA ILE A 55 0.66 4.04 -5.02
C ILE A 55 0.80 2.82 -5.92
N TYR A 56 0.52 1.64 -5.36
CA TYR A 56 0.59 0.38 -6.08
C TYR A 56 -0.81 -0.16 -6.32
N CYS A 57 -1.21 -0.21 -7.59
CA CYS A 57 -2.52 -0.69 -8.00
C CYS A 57 -2.39 -2.12 -8.54
N THR A 58 -3.07 -3.07 -7.91
CA THR A 58 -3.20 -4.44 -8.41
C THR A 58 -4.57 -4.67 -9.02
N ARG A 59 -4.70 -5.73 -9.84
CA ARG A 59 -5.98 -6.09 -10.46
C ARG A 59 -6.88 -6.82 -9.47
N THR A 60 -6.30 -7.61 -8.59
CA THR A 60 -7.02 -8.44 -7.62
C THR A 60 -6.59 -8.17 -6.18
N MET A 61 -7.48 -8.51 -5.24
CA MET A 61 -7.22 -8.42 -3.80
C MET A 61 -6.11 -9.39 -3.36
N HIS A 62 -6.08 -10.59 -3.93
CA HIS A 62 -5.05 -11.59 -3.61
C HIS A 62 -3.64 -11.13 -3.99
N GLU A 63 -3.49 -10.46 -5.14
CA GLU A 63 -2.22 -9.85 -5.53
C GLU A 63 -1.80 -8.74 -4.56
N MET A 64 -2.75 -7.94 -4.07
CA MET A 64 -2.47 -6.90 -3.06
C MET A 64 -2.01 -7.51 -1.74
N GLU A 65 -2.70 -8.52 -1.23
CA GLU A 65 -2.33 -9.20 0.02
C GLU A 65 -0.95 -9.83 -0.07
N LYS A 66 -0.65 -10.49 -1.20
CA LYS A 66 0.69 -11.03 -1.46
C LYS A 66 1.76 -9.93 -1.46
N THR A 67 1.46 -8.79 -2.08
CA THR A 67 2.37 -7.64 -2.12
C THR A 67 2.62 -7.08 -0.72
N LEU A 68 1.58 -6.95 0.11
CA LEU A 68 1.71 -6.49 1.49
C LEU A 68 2.49 -7.48 2.36
N ALA A 69 2.33 -8.79 2.12
CA ALA A 69 3.11 -9.82 2.80
C ALA A 69 4.62 -9.74 2.45
N GLU A 70 4.95 -9.54 1.17
CA GLU A 70 6.34 -9.31 0.73
C GLU A 70 6.90 -8.02 1.35
N LEU A 71 6.10 -6.97 1.44
CA LEU A 71 6.48 -5.68 2.03
C LEU A 71 6.72 -5.80 3.55
N ARG A 72 5.92 -6.61 4.27
CA ARG A 72 6.16 -6.95 5.69
C ARG A 72 7.51 -7.64 5.89
N LEU A 73 7.81 -8.63 5.05
CA LEU A 73 9.11 -9.30 5.09
C LEU A 73 10.23 -8.29 4.84
N LEU A 74 10.09 -7.41 3.85
CA LEU A 74 11.08 -6.37 3.58
C LEU A 74 11.29 -5.44 4.78
N PHE A 75 10.21 -5.01 5.44
CA PHE A 75 10.29 -4.15 6.62
C PHE A 75 11.00 -4.82 7.80
N ALA A 76 10.85 -6.14 7.97
CA ALA A 76 11.55 -6.90 8.99
C ALA A 76 13.08 -6.95 8.74
N HIS A 77 13.52 -6.84 7.49
CA HIS A 77 14.95 -6.80 7.13
C HIS A 77 15.55 -5.39 7.17
N LEU A 78 14.72 -4.35 7.27
CA LEU A 78 15.18 -2.97 7.38
C LEU A 78 15.60 -2.64 8.82
N PRO A 79 16.56 -1.74 9.02
CA PRO A 79 16.92 -1.28 10.35
C PRO A 79 15.72 -0.60 11.04
N PRO A 80 15.59 -0.73 12.38
CA PRO A 80 14.43 -0.22 13.13
C PRO A 80 14.22 1.29 12.98
N ALA A 81 15.29 2.05 12.69
CA ALA A 81 15.21 3.48 12.41
C ALA A 81 14.52 3.80 11.07
N ALA A 82 14.62 2.92 10.08
CA ALA A 82 13.99 3.08 8.78
C ALA A 82 12.54 2.59 8.80
N SER A 83 12.28 1.42 9.40
CA SER A 83 10.94 0.83 9.47
C SER A 83 9.94 1.70 10.25
N ARG A 84 10.41 2.42 11.29
CA ARG A 84 9.59 3.40 12.05
C ARG A 84 9.23 4.68 11.30
N SER A 85 9.72 4.87 10.07
CA SER A 85 9.38 6.05 9.25
C SER A 85 8.45 5.72 8.08
N LEU A 86 8.13 4.44 7.90
CA LEU A 86 7.40 3.97 6.75
C LEU A 86 6.02 3.46 7.17
N LEU A 87 5.01 3.84 6.39
CA LEU A 87 3.62 3.41 6.54
C LEU A 87 3.16 2.78 5.24
N ALA A 88 2.66 1.55 5.31
CA ALA A 88 2.08 0.86 4.17
C ALA A 88 0.66 0.38 4.53
N LEU A 89 -0.29 0.66 3.63
CA LEU A 89 -1.71 0.41 3.84
C LEU A 89 -2.27 -0.36 2.64
N GLY A 90 -2.95 -1.47 2.92
CA GLY A 90 -3.81 -2.14 1.95
C GLY A 90 -5.19 -1.51 1.95
N LEU A 91 -5.62 -0.92 0.83
CA LEU A 91 -6.96 -0.34 0.71
C LEU A 91 -7.79 -1.13 -0.29
N SER A 92 -9.05 -1.40 0.08
CA SER A 92 -10.03 -2.09 -0.76
C SER A 92 -11.38 -1.40 -0.68
N SER A 93 -12.38 -1.95 -1.39
CA SER A 93 -13.75 -1.46 -1.37
C SER A 93 -14.31 -1.41 0.06
N PRO A 94 -15.22 -0.47 0.38
CA PRO A 94 -15.89 -0.41 1.69
C PRO A 94 -16.51 -1.75 2.09
N LYS A 95 -17.03 -2.53 1.14
CA LYS A 95 -17.59 -3.87 1.39
C LYS A 95 -16.61 -4.83 2.10
N ASN A 96 -15.31 -4.63 1.91
CA ASN A 96 -14.25 -5.46 2.47
C ASN A 96 -13.63 -4.86 3.76
N LEU A 97 -13.97 -3.61 4.10
CA LEU A 97 -13.46 -2.87 5.26
C LEU A 97 -14.58 -2.48 6.25
N CYS A 98 -15.84 -2.80 5.94
CA CYS A 98 -16.96 -2.54 6.84
C CYS A 98 -16.87 -3.43 8.08
N VAL A 99 -16.60 -2.81 9.23
CA VAL A 99 -16.63 -3.45 10.56
C VAL A 99 -18.07 -3.61 11.07
N HIS A 100 -19.03 -2.84 10.54
CA HIS A 100 -20.42 -2.91 10.95
C HIS A 100 -21.11 -4.22 10.53
N PRO A 101 -21.88 -4.87 11.43
CA PRO A 101 -22.53 -6.17 11.18
C PRO A 101 -23.68 -6.10 10.17
N ARG A 102 -24.05 -4.91 9.68
CA ARG A 102 -25.06 -4.73 8.64
C ARG A 102 -24.37 -4.32 7.33
N PRO A 103 -23.99 -5.27 6.46
CA PRO A 103 -23.48 -4.92 5.14
C PRO A 103 -24.55 -4.10 4.38
N PRO A 104 -24.16 -3.09 3.59
CA PRO A 104 -25.13 -2.37 2.75
C PRO A 104 -25.86 -3.39 1.89
N SER A 105 -27.17 -3.50 2.09
CA SER A 105 -28.00 -4.62 1.67
C SER A 105 -28.25 -4.70 0.15
N ARG A 106 -27.42 -4.08 -0.69
CA ARG A 106 -27.46 -4.19 -2.16
C ARG A 106 -26.25 -3.51 -2.83
N PRO A 107 -25.69 -4.06 -3.91
CA PRO A 107 -24.81 -3.30 -4.81
C PRO A 107 -25.62 -2.20 -5.51
N GLY A 108 -25.21 -0.94 -5.39
CA GLY A 108 -25.75 0.17 -6.21
C GLY A 108 -26.92 0.96 -5.63
N THR A 109 -27.38 0.69 -4.41
CA THR A 109 -28.35 1.58 -3.73
C THR A 109 -27.61 2.63 -2.89
N PRO A 110 -27.80 3.94 -3.12
CA PRO A 110 -27.39 4.94 -2.15
C PRO A 110 -28.08 4.64 -0.81
N PRO A 111 -27.41 4.83 0.33
CA PRO A 111 -28.04 4.62 1.63
C PRO A 111 -29.30 5.50 1.70
N PRO A 112 -30.40 5.02 2.31
CA PRO A 112 -31.61 5.82 2.43
C PRO A 112 -31.25 7.13 3.13
N HIS A 113 -31.68 8.26 2.53
CA HIS A 113 -31.44 9.64 2.97
C HIS A 113 -31.97 9.97 4.40
N GLY A 114 -32.34 8.97 5.20
CA GLY A 114 -32.85 9.10 6.57
C GLY A 114 -32.01 8.42 7.66
N LEU A 115 -30.83 7.90 7.36
CA LEU A 115 -29.92 7.32 8.39
C LEU A 115 -28.70 8.20 8.70
N LEU A 116 -28.62 9.38 8.11
CA LEU A 116 -27.65 10.42 8.50
C LEU A 116 -28.30 11.42 9.49
N GLY A 117 -28.98 10.90 10.50
CA GLY A 117 -29.20 11.67 11.73
C GLY A 117 -27.88 11.73 12.50
N PRO A 118 -27.58 12.81 13.27
CA PRO A 118 -26.38 12.91 14.07
C PRO A 118 -26.48 11.96 15.26
N ARG A 119 -26.18 10.67 15.04
CA ARG A 119 -26.04 9.68 16.11
C ARG A 119 -24.79 8.86 15.87
N GLU A 120 -23.76 9.26 16.61
CA GLU A 120 -22.80 8.39 17.27
C GLU A 120 -22.19 7.26 16.41
N GLY A 121 -21.95 7.49 15.13
CA GLY A 121 -20.73 6.96 14.53
C GLY A 121 -19.60 7.69 15.24
N ARG A 122 -19.10 7.14 16.34
CA ARG A 122 -17.84 7.55 16.96
C ARG A 122 -16.75 7.24 15.94
N LEU A 123 -16.69 8.04 14.87
CA LEU A 123 -15.50 8.30 14.11
C LEU A 123 -14.59 8.85 15.18
N ARG A 124 -13.78 7.94 15.76
CA ARG A 124 -12.84 8.29 16.80
C ARG A 124 -12.09 9.51 16.28
N SER A 125 -12.40 10.65 16.87
CA SER A 125 -11.59 11.84 16.84
C SER A 125 -10.34 11.54 17.68
N ASP A 126 -9.60 10.53 17.28
CA ASP A 126 -8.25 10.27 17.72
C ASP A 126 -7.39 10.79 16.57
N THR A 127 -6.93 12.02 16.70
CA THR A 127 -5.83 12.57 15.90
C THR A 127 -4.51 11.85 16.22
N SER A 128 -4.54 10.53 16.47
CA SER A 128 -3.34 9.70 16.52
C SER A 128 -3.06 9.29 15.08
N LEU A 129 -2.03 9.87 14.47
CA LEU A 129 -1.48 9.32 13.23
C LEU A 129 -1.32 7.80 13.40
N MET A 130 -1.78 7.00 12.42
CA MET A 130 -1.54 5.56 12.44
C MET A 130 -0.04 5.32 12.63
N PRO A 131 0.37 4.47 13.59
CA PRO A 131 1.77 4.24 13.82
C PRO A 131 2.43 3.65 12.56
N PRO A 132 3.73 3.92 12.35
CA PRO A 132 4.48 3.36 11.24
C PRO A 132 4.42 1.83 11.28
N GLY A 133 4.20 1.20 10.13
CA GLY A 133 3.93 -0.22 10.03
C GLY A 133 3.27 -0.61 8.72
N VAL A 134 3.03 -1.91 8.57
CA VAL A 134 2.38 -2.47 7.38
C VAL A 134 1.04 -3.06 7.80
N TYR A 135 -0.04 -2.42 7.36
CA TYR A 135 -1.40 -2.80 7.68
C TYR A 135 -2.05 -3.50 6.51
N THR A 136 -2.51 -4.73 6.76
CA THR A 136 -3.37 -5.46 5.82
C THR A 136 -4.84 -5.15 6.05
N LEU A 137 -5.68 -5.60 5.12
CA LEU A 137 -7.12 -5.46 5.23
C LEU A 137 -7.68 -6.13 6.50
N ALA A 138 -7.08 -7.25 6.94
CA ALA A 138 -7.44 -7.88 8.20
C ALA A 138 -7.19 -6.94 9.39
N ASP A 139 -5.96 -6.41 9.51
CA ASP A 139 -5.61 -5.48 10.59
C ASP A 139 -6.47 -4.21 10.59
N LEU A 140 -6.89 -3.74 9.40
CA LEU A 140 -7.75 -2.56 9.26
C LEU A 140 -9.22 -2.86 9.55
N ARG A 141 -9.65 -4.11 9.48
CA ARG A 141 -11.02 -4.53 9.80
C ARG A 141 -11.22 -4.74 11.30
N ASP A 142 -10.16 -5.13 12.01
CA ASP A 142 -10.22 -5.47 13.43
C ASP A 142 -9.94 -4.29 14.38
N ASN A 143 -9.84 -3.06 13.84
CA ASN A 143 -9.54 -1.81 14.56
C ASN A 143 -10.74 -0.85 14.61
#